data_AF-A0A0P9DFV0-F1
#
_entry.id   AF-A0A0P9DFV0-F1
#
_cell.length_a   1.000
_cell.length_b   1.000
_cell.length_c   1.000
_cell.angle_alpha   90.00
_cell.angle_beta   90.00
_cell.angle_gamma   90.00
#
_symmetry.space_group_name_H-M   'P 1'
#
loop_
_entity.id
_entity.type
_entity.pdbx_description
1 polymer ?
#
loop_
_entity_poly.entity_id
_entity_poly.type
_entity_poly.pdbx_seq_one_letter_code
_entity_poly.pdbx_strand_id
1 'polypeptide(L)' 'MGSITVHLLKPGKNTTITYTGDLLSTSPEIIVVEAVWERPTIDLGYVTFATGDRFIERYYT' A
#
# COMPACT_ATOMS: atom_id res chain seq x y z
N MET A 1 -1.42 -12.72 -12.72
CA MET A 1 -1.85 -11.87 -11.59
C MET A 1 -2.06 -10.46 -12.10
N GLY A 2 -3.06 -9.75 -11.57
CA GLY A 2 -3.39 -8.40 -12.01
C GLY A 2 -2.73 -7.35 -11.13
N SER A 3 -2.35 -6.23 -11.73
CA SER A 3 -1.90 -5.05 -11.00
C SER A 3 -3.10 -4.22 -10.58
N ILE A 4 -3.06 -3.65 -9.37
CA ILE A 4 -4.09 -2.76 -8.84
C ILE A 4 -3.46 -1.45 -8.36
N THR A 5 -4.25 -0.38 -8.41
CA THR A 5 -3.91 0.90 -7.81
C THR A 5 -4.57 1.01 -6.43
N VAL A 6 -3.77 1.26 -5.42
CA VAL A 6 -4.23 1.55 -4.06
C VAL A 6 -4.28 3.05 -3.85
N HIS A 7 -5.40 3.53 -3.30
CA HIS A 7 -5.54 4.90 -2.79
C HIS A 7 -5.70 4.88 -1.27
N LEU A 8 -4.58 4.97 -0.56
CA LEU A 8 -4.54 5.02 0.89
C LEU A 8 -4.89 6.43 1.37
N LEU A 9 -6.14 6.61 1.78
CA LEU A 9 -6.64 7.87 2.34
C LEU A 9 -6.13 8.05 3.77
N LYS A 10 -5.52 9.20 4.07
CA LYS A 10 -5.08 9.59 5.42
C LYS A 10 -5.80 10.88 5.83
N PRO A 11 -7.07 10.82 6.29
CA PRO A 11 -7.88 12.01 6.59
C PRO A 11 -7.23 12.93 7.63
N GLY A 12 -6.66 12.35 8.70
CA GLY A 12 -5.98 13.12 9.75
C GLY A 12 -4.73 13.88 9.29
N LYS A 13 -4.18 13.54 8.12
CA LYS A 13 -3.04 14.23 7.49
C LYS A 13 -3.43 14.96 6.20
N ASN A 14 -4.73 15.02 5.88
CA ASN A 14 -5.28 15.57 4.63
C ASN A 14 -4.47 15.17 3.38
N THR A 15 -4.10 13.89 3.28
CA THR A 15 -3.26 13.39 2.20
C THR A 15 -3.75 12.04 1.70
N THR A 16 -3.50 11.77 0.43
CA THR A 16 -3.75 10.48 -0.21
C THR A 16 -2.42 9.94 -0.70
N ILE A 17 -2.10 8.73 -0.28
CA ILE A 17 -0.94 7.98 -0.76
C ILE A 17 -1.45 7.03 -1.85
N THR A 18 -0.98 7.24 -3.08
CA THR A 18 -1.30 6.37 -4.21
C THR A 18 -0.07 5.54 -4.57
N TYR A 19 -0.25 4.23 -4.72
CA TYR A 19 0.80 3.34 -5.22
C TYR A 19 0.17 2.15 -5.98
N THR A 20 0.99 1.49 -6.78
CA THR A 20 0.59 0.31 -7.57
C THR A 20 1.16 -0.94 -6.92
N GLY A 21 0.41 -2.05 -6.97
CA GLY A 21 0.87 -3.33 -6.44
C GLY A 21 0.27 -4.51 -7.19
N ASP A 22 0.86 -5.68 -6.98
CA ASP A 22 0.38 -6.95 -7.48
C ASP A 22 -0.65 -7.55 -6.52
N LEU A 23 -1.81 -7.92 -7.06
CA LEU A 23 -2.82 -8.63 -6.30
C LEU A 23 -2.39 -10.08 -6.10
N LEU A 24 -2.05 -10.42 -4.85
CA LEU A 24 -1.66 -11.78 -4.47
C LEU A 24 -2.87 -12.65 -4.12
N SER A 25 -3.87 -12.08 -3.44
CA SER A 25 -5.08 -12.80 -3.06
C SER A 25 -6.25 -11.84 -2.86
N THR A 26 -7.46 -12.31 -3.14
CA THR A 26 -8.71 -11.59 -2.90
C THR A 26 -9.78 -12.59 -2.44
N SER A 27 -10.40 -12.29 -1.31
CA SER A 27 -11.57 -12.98 -0.78
C SER A 27 -12.53 -11.95 -0.16
N PRO A 28 -13.75 -12.33 0.23
CA PRO A 28 -14.68 -11.43 0.91
C PRO A 28 -14.12 -10.84 2.23
N GLU A 29 -13.18 -11.53 2.86
CA GLU A 29 -12.65 -11.20 4.19
C GLU A 29 -11.32 -10.46 4.12
N ILE A 30 -10.51 -10.73 3.09
CA ILE A 30 -9.15 -10.19 2.98
C ILE A 30 -8.74 -9.92 1.53
N ILE A 31 -8.02 -8.82 1.34
CA ILE A 31 -7.26 -8.53 0.13
C ILE A 31 -5.79 -8.44 0.49
N VAL A 32 -4.94 -9.14 -0.25
CA VAL A 32 -3.48 -9.14 -0.06
C VAL A 32 -2.80 -8.59 -1.28
N VAL A 33 -2.00 -7.54 -1.08
CA VAL A 33 -1.30 -6.80 -2.14
C VAL A 33 0.18 -6.77 -1.81
N GLU A 34 1.01 -7.06 -2.79
CA GLU A 34 2.45 -6.82 -2.71
C GLU A 34 2.81 -5.61 -3.55
N ALA A 35 3.64 -4.72 -3.01
CA ALA A 35 4.06 -3.52 -3.71
C ALA A 35 5.54 -3.20 -3.46
N VAL A 36 6.11 -2.44 -4.38
CA VAL A 36 7.43 -1.81 -4.23
C VAL A 36 7.20 -0.31 -4.07
N TRP A 37 7.86 0.28 -3.08
CA TRP A 37 7.77 1.71 -2.84
C TRP A 37 8.65 2.47 -3.83
N GLU A 38 8.06 3.03 -4.88
CA GLU A 38 8.79 3.76 -5.93
C GLU A 38 8.89 5.28 -5.66
N ARG A 39 8.39 5.73 -4.51
CA ARG A 39 8.29 7.15 -4.15
C ARG A 39 9.44 7.57 -3.21
N PRO A 40 9.66 8.88 -3.00
CA PRO A 40 10.60 9.34 -1.98
C PRO A 40 10.27 8.79 -0.60
N THR A 41 11.28 8.76 0.28
CA THR A 41 11.12 8.24 1.64
C THR A 41 9.99 8.97 2.38
N ILE A 42 9.11 8.20 3.03
CA ILE A 42 8.03 8.73 3.86
C ILE A 42 8.02 8.07 5.23
N ASP A 43 7.84 8.88 6.26
CA ASP A 43 7.59 8.42 7.63
C ASP A 43 6.09 8.54 7.96
N LEU A 44 5.46 7.41 8.26
CA LEU A 44 4.05 7.36 8.63
C LEU A 44 3.82 7.48 10.15
N GLY A 45 4.88 7.51 10.95
CA GLY A 45 4.88 7.56 12.42
C GLY A 45 4.96 6.19 13.10
N TYR A 46 4.78 5.11 12.32
CA TYR A 46 4.88 3.72 12.78
C TYR A 46 5.69 2.84 11.82
N VAL A 47 5.97 3.34 10.61
CA VAL A 47 6.81 2.71 9.59
C VAL A 47 7.38 3.80 8.70
N THR A 48 8.61 3.62 8.27
CA THR A 48 9.26 4.45 7.26
C THR A 48 9.46 3.60 6.01
N PHE A 49 8.98 4.08 4.87
CA PHE A 49 9.23 3.46 3.57
C PHE A 49 10.31 4.25 2.84
N ALA A 50 11.38 3.59 2.42
CA ALA A 50 12.40 4.11 1.52
C ALA A 50 12.17 3.61 0.09
N THR A 51 12.69 4.36 -0.89
CA THR A 51 12.56 3.97 -2.30
C THR A 51 13.20 2.58 -2.54
N GLY A 52 12.45 1.68 -3.16
CA GLY A 52 12.84 0.29 -3.41
C GLY A 52 12.38 -0.69 -2.33
N ASP A 53 11.83 -0.24 -1.21
CA ASP A 53 11.29 -1.13 -0.19
C ASP A 53 10.14 -1.97 -0.75
N ARG A 54 10.14 -3.26 -0.42
CA ARG A 54 9.07 -4.19 -0.79
C ARG A 54 8.23 -4.52 0.43
N PHE A 55 6.91 -4.46 0.28
CA PHE A 55 5.99 -4.66 1.38
C PHE A 55 4.73 -5.41 0.95
N ILE A 56 4.08 -6.05 1.91
CA ILE A 56 2.80 -6.73 1.75
C ILE A 56 1.77 -6.01 2.62
N GLU A 57 0.75 -5.45 1.98
CA GLU A 57 -0.42 -4.90 2.66
C GLU A 57 -1.58 -5.90 2.68
N ARG A 58 -2.27 -5.94 3.82
CA ARG A 58 -3.44 -6.77 4.06
C ARG A 58 -4.59 -5.85 4.43
N TYR A 59 -5.64 -5.90 3.63
CA TYR A 59 -6.88 -5.15 3.86
C TYR A 59 -7.94 -6.12 4.34
N TYR A 60 -8.60 -5.76 5.44
CA TYR A 60 -9.66 -6.55 6.06
C TYR A 60 -10.98 -5.77 5.94
N THR A 61 -12.08 -6.51 5.75
CA THR A 61 -13.44 -5.96 5.75
C THR A 61 -14.03 -5.91 7.15
#